data_AF-A0A023SF68-F1
#
_entry.id   AF-A0A023SF68-F1
#
_cell.length_a   1.000
_cell.length_b   1.000
_cell.length_c   1.000
_cell.angle_alpha   90.00
_cell.angle_beta   90.00
_cell.angle_gamma   90.00
#
_symmetry.space_group_name_H-M   'P 1'
#
loop_
_entity.id
_entity.type
_entity.pdbx_description
1 polymer ?
#
loop_
_entity_poly.entity_id
_entity_poly.type
_entity_poly.pdbx_seq_one_letter_code
_entity_poly.pdbx_strand_id
1 'polypeptide(L)'
;VEHSDETFCIDNEALYDICMRTLKLSQPSYGDLNHLVSAVMSGVTTSLRFPGQLNSDLRKLAVNMVPFPRLHFFMVGFAPLTSRGGQSY
;
A
#
# COMPACT_ATOMS: atom_id res chain seq x y z
N VAL A 1 8.10 14.92 10.13
CA VAL A 1 7.26 15.63 9.14
C VAL A 1 8.10 16.62 8.34
N GLU A 2 8.82 17.54 8.97
CA GLU A 2 9.62 18.56 8.26
C GLU A 2 10.80 18.03 7.44
N HIS A 3 11.18 16.76 7.61
CA HIS A 3 12.28 16.10 6.89
C HIS A 3 11.82 14.96 5.98
N SER A 4 10.52 14.80 5.76
CA SER A 4 9.94 13.79 4.88
C SER A 4 9.28 14.48 3.70
N ASP A 5 9.61 14.03 2.49
CA ASP A 5 8.96 14.49 1.25
C ASP A 5 7.64 13.76 1.00
N GLU A 6 7.55 12.50 1.45
CA GLU A 6 6.43 11.59 1.27
C GLU A 6 6.32 10.65 2.48
N THR A 7 5.12 10.51 3.04
CA THR A 7 4.84 9.55 4.12
C THR A 7 3.64 8.69 3.75
N PHE A 8 3.83 7.36 3.72
CA PHE A 8 2.75 6.40 3.50
C PHE A 8 2.19 5.94 4.85
N CYS A 9 0.96 6.32 5.14
CA CYS A 9 0.29 5.96 6.39
C CYS A 9 -0.31 4.57 6.26
N ILE A 10 0.09 3.68 7.18
CA ILE A 10 -0.43 2.32 7.28
C ILE A 10 -1.03 2.16 8.67
N ASP A 11 -2.32 1.83 8.70
CA ASP A 11 -3.06 1.61 9.94
C ASP A 11 -3.24 0.11 10.17
N ASN A 12 -2.79 -0.36 11.32
CA ASN A 12 -2.92 -1.76 11.71
C ASN A 12 -4.38 -2.16 11.90
N GLU A 13 -5.24 -1.28 12.41
CA GLU A 13 -6.67 -1.61 12.61
C GLU A 13 -7.36 -1.87 11.26
N ALA A 14 -7.11 -1.00 10.27
CA ALA A 14 -7.59 -1.20 8.91
C ALA A 14 -7.05 -2.49 8.27
N LEU A 15 -5.77 -2.84 8.51
CA LEU A 15 -5.20 -4.10 8.03
C LEU A 15 -5.85 -5.32 8.68
N TYR A 16 -6.11 -5.28 9.99
CA TYR A 16 -6.82 -6.34 10.70
C TYR A 16 -8.22 -6.55 10.11
N ASP A 17 -8.95 -5.45 9.86
CA ASP A 17 -10.27 -5.49 9.23
C ASP A 17 -10.22 -6.10 7.82
N ILE A 18 -9.21 -5.78 7.00
CA ILE A 18 -8.99 -6.39 5.69
C ILE A 18 -8.74 -7.91 5.83
N CYS A 19 -7.86 -8.32 6.73
CA CYS A 19 -7.55 -9.73 6.96
C CYS A 19 -8.78 -10.53 7.39
N MET A 20 -9.60 -9.99 8.28
CA MET A 20 -10.80 -10.68 8.78
C MET A 20 -11.95 -10.66 7.75
N ARG A 21 -12.29 -9.48 7.22
CA ARG A 21 -13.50 -9.30 6.41
C ARG A 21 -13.30 -9.70 4.97
N THR A 22 -12.14 -9.42 4.37
CA THR A 22 -11.87 -9.66 2.95
C THR A 22 -11.15 -10.98 2.74
N LEU A 23 -10.06 -11.21 3.48
CA LEU A 23 -9.26 -12.44 3.34
C LEU A 23 -9.82 -13.64 4.12
N LYS A 24 -10.85 -13.42 4.95
CA LYS A 24 -11.54 -14.44 5.74
C LYS A 24 -10.62 -15.19 6.71
N LEU A 25 -9.61 -14.51 7.25
CA LEU A 25 -8.71 -15.06 8.27
C LEU A 25 -9.35 -14.92 9.65
N SER A 26 -9.55 -16.04 10.35
CA SER A 26 -10.21 -16.08 11.67
C SER A 26 -9.35 -15.50 12.79
N GLN A 27 -8.03 -15.64 12.71
CA GLN A 27 -7.05 -15.04 13.61
C GLN A 27 -5.88 -14.48 12.79
N PRO A 28 -5.97 -13.20 12.37
CA PRO A 28 -4.86 -12.55 11.68
C PRO A 28 -3.65 -12.41 12.61
N SER A 29 -2.48 -12.79 12.11
CA SER A 29 -1.21 -12.60 12.78
C SER A 29 -0.46 -11.38 12.20
N TYR A 30 0.57 -10.88 12.90
CA TYR A 30 1.46 -9.88 12.33
C TYR A 30 2.14 -10.35 11.03
N GLY A 31 2.30 -11.66 10.84
CA GLY A 31 2.78 -12.21 9.57
C GLY A 31 1.84 -11.90 8.40
N ASP A 32 0.53 -11.99 8.62
CA ASP A 32 -0.49 -11.69 7.60
C ASP A 32 -0.53 -10.19 7.29
N LEU A 33 -0.46 -9.35 8.32
CA LEU A 33 -0.39 -7.90 8.17
C LEU A 33 0.88 -7.48 7.41
N ASN A 34 2.03 -8.00 7.81
CA ASN A 34 3.30 -7.71 7.16
C ASN A 34 3.33 -8.16 5.71
N HIS A 35 2.66 -9.27 5.38
CA HIS A 35 2.49 -9.69 3.99
C HIS A 35 1.73 -8.64 3.17
N LEU A 36 0.61 -8.11 3.67
CA LEU A 36 -0.12 -7.02 3.01
C LEU A 36 0.73 -5.77 2.84
N VAL A 37 1.42 -5.34 3.90
CA VAL A 37 2.32 -4.19 3.86
C VAL A 37 3.40 -4.37 2.80
N SER A 38 4.05 -5.54 2.76
CA SER A 38 5.08 -5.84 1.77
C SER A 38 4.56 -5.79 0.33
N ALA A 39 3.33 -6.27 0.09
CA ALA A 39 2.72 -6.22 -1.24
C ALA A 39 2.45 -4.78 -1.69
N VAL A 40 1.93 -3.94 -0.79
CA VAL A 40 1.70 -2.50 -1.04
C VAL A 40 3.02 -1.79 -1.35
N MET A 41 4.05 -1.97 -0.51
CA MET A 41 5.35 -1.31 -0.67
C MET A 41 6.09 -1.79 -1.92
N SER A 42 5.96 -3.08 -2.26
CA SER A 42 6.41 -3.61 -3.55
C SER A 42 5.71 -2.87 -4.69
N GLY A 43 4.38 -2.74 -4.65
CA GLY A 43 3.60 -1.97 -5.62
C GLY A 43 4.12 -0.55 -5.83
N VAL A 44 4.28 0.22 -4.74
CA VAL A 44 4.77 1.61 -4.77
C VAL A 44 6.14 1.73 -5.44
N THR A 45 7.04 0.77 -5.22
CA THR A 45 8.41 0.79 -5.78
C THR A 45 8.55 0.06 -7.11
N THR A 46 7.48 -0.46 -7.68
CA THR A 46 7.53 -1.29 -8.90
C THR A 46 8.16 -0.52 -10.07
N SER A 47 7.84 0.77 -10.21
CA SER A 47 8.35 1.61 -11.28
C SER A 47 9.84 1.94 -11.20
N LEU A 48 10.43 1.83 -10.00
CA LEU A 48 11.88 1.97 -9.80
C LEU A 48 12.63 0.67 -10.12
N ARG A 49 11.96 -0.48 -9.95
CA ARG A 49 12.57 -1.81 -10.11
C ARG A 49 12.40 -2.37 -11.51
N PHE A 50 11.35 -2.00 -12.22
CA PHE A 50 11.03 -2.51 -13.55
C PHE A 50 10.68 -1.37 -14.52
N PRO A 51 11.06 -1.49 -15.80
CA PRO A 51 10.71 -0.49 -16.80
C PRO A 51 9.19 -0.46 -17.04
N GLY A 52 8.61 0.73 -17.08
CA GLY A 52 7.18 0.95 -17.30
C GLY A 52 6.90 2.27 -18.01
N GLN A 53 5.77 2.35 -18.73
CA GLN A 53 5.44 3.51 -19.57
C GLN A 53 4.83 4.70 -18.82
N LEU A 54 4.35 4.52 -17.58
CA LEU A 54 3.64 5.56 -16.83
C LEU A 54 4.30 5.83 -15.47
N ASN A 55 4.67 7.11 -15.25
CA ASN A 55 5.06 7.76 -13.99
C ASN A 55 6.11 7.04 -13.13
N SER A 56 7.36 7.02 -13.62
CA SER A 56 8.33 6.03 -13.18
C SER A 56 9.22 6.37 -11.97
N ASP A 57 9.00 7.49 -11.28
CA ASP A 57 9.77 7.84 -10.07
C ASP A 57 8.88 8.39 -8.93
N LEU A 58 9.36 8.23 -7.68
CA LEU A 58 8.67 8.73 -6.49
C LEU A 58 8.51 10.26 -6.55
N ARG A 59 9.51 10.96 -7.08
CA ARG A 59 9.45 12.42 -7.26
C ARG A 59 8.23 12.87 -8.05
N LYS A 60 7.86 12.17 -9.12
CA LYS A 60 6.67 12.49 -9.92
C LYS A 60 5.38 12.15 -9.20
N LEU A 61 5.38 11.14 -8.33
CA LEU A 61 4.27 10.89 -7.42
C LEU A 61 4.07 12.07 -6.46
N ALA A 62 5.13 12.53 -5.79
CA ALA A 62 5.09 13.72 -4.93
C ALA A 62 4.59 14.96 -5.67
N VAL A 63 5.16 15.27 -6.84
CA VAL A 63 4.77 16.47 -7.62
C VAL A 63 3.29 16.47 -8.00
N ASN A 64 2.73 15.31 -8.32
CA ASN A 64 1.32 15.24 -8.74
C ASN A 64 0.33 15.22 -7.57
N MET A 65 0.72 14.65 -6.43
CA MET A 65 -0.21 14.34 -5.34
C MET A 65 -0.02 15.19 -4.08
N VAL A 66 1.09 15.94 -3.96
CA VAL A 66 1.37 16.84 -2.82
C VAL A 66 1.20 18.30 -3.26
N PRO A 67 -0.01 18.88 -3.10
CA PRO A 67 -0.26 20.28 -3.48
C PRO A 67 0.37 21.29 -2.52
N PHE A 68 0.65 20.88 -1.28
CA PHE A 68 1.25 21.73 -0.24
C PHE A 68 2.30 20.94 0.56
N PRO A 69 3.46 21.53 0.91
CA PRO A 69 4.55 20.81 1.58
C PRO A 69 4.18 20.13 2.89
N ARG A 70 3.16 20.61 3.61
CA ARG A 70 2.69 20.02 4.88
C ARG A 70 1.67 18.89 4.70
N LEU A 71 1.16 18.67 3.48
CA LEU A 71 0.13 17.67 3.16
C LEU A 71 0.74 16.54 2.32
N HIS A 72 1.79 15.90 2.84
CA HIS A 72 2.54 14.82 2.18
C HIS A 72 2.22 13.41 2.74
N PHE A 73 1.02 13.24 3.31
CA PHE A 73 0.57 11.97 3.88
C PHE A 73 -0.33 11.23 2.91
N PHE A 74 0.13 10.07 2.45
CA PHE A 74 -0.61 9.21 1.54
C PHE A 74 -1.33 8.10 2.30
N MET A 75 -2.59 7.89 1.95
CA MET A 75 -3.31 6.66 2.27
C MET A 75 -3.10 5.67 1.13
N VAL A 76 -2.63 4.48 1.46
CA VAL A 76 -2.33 3.43 0.48
C VAL A 76 -3.44 2.38 0.43
N GLY A 77 -3.73 1.90 -0.77
CA GLY A 77 -4.66 0.81 -1.01
C GLY A 77 -4.05 -0.21 -1.97
N PHE A 78 -4.47 -1.46 -1.85
CA PHE A 78 -4.02 -2.54 -2.72
C PHE A 78 -5.20 -3.37 -3.19
N ALA A 79 -5.18 -3.71 -4.47
CA ALA A 79 -6.11 -4.63 -5.10
C ALA A 79 -5.34 -5.41 -6.19
N PRO A 80 -5.72 -6.68 -6.45
CA PRO A 80 -6.81 -7.42 -5.83
C PRO A 80 -6.45 -7.99 -4.44
N LEU A 81 -7.47 -8.20 -3.60
CA LEU A 81 -7.36 -8.89 -2.32
C LEU A 81 -8.22 -10.16 -2.37
N THR A 82 -7.59 -11.31 -2.58
CA THR A 82 -8.28 -12.59 -2.71
C THR A 82 -8.04 -13.47 -1.48
N SER A 83 -9.12 -14.03 -0.93
CA SER A 83 -8.99 -15.04 0.13
C SER A 83 -8.41 -16.34 -0.45
N ARG A 84 -7.75 -17.16 0.39
CA ARG A 84 -7.17 -18.45 -0.05
C ARG A 84 -8.20 -19.41 -0.66
N GLY A 85 -9.47 -19.30 -0.28
CA GLY A 85 -10.59 -20.08 -0.84
C GLY A 85 -11.35 -19.37 -1.97
N GLY A 86 -11.05 -18.10 -2.22
CA GLY A 86 -11.61 -17.31 -3.31
C GLY A 86 -10.84 -17.58 -4.60
N GLN A 87 -11.06 -18.75 -5.20
CA GLN A 87 -10.69 -18.97 -6.60
C GLN A 87 -11.34 -17.86 -7.44
N SER A 88 -10.54 -17.17 -8.24
CA SER A 88 -11.08 -16.35 -9.33
C SER A 88 -11.86 -17.27 -10.25
N TYR A 89 -13.14 -16.97 -10.45
CA TYR A 89 -14.00 -17.63 -11.43
C TYR A 89 -13.42 -17.48 -12.85
#